data_AF-A0A0B6XU60-F1
#
_entry.id   AF-A0A0B6XU60-F1
#
_cell.length_a   1.000
_cell.length_b   1.000
_cell.length_c   1.000
_cell.angle_alpha   90.00
_cell.angle_beta   90.00
_cell.angle_gamma   90.00
#
_symmetry.space_group_name_H-M   'P 1'
#
loop_
_entity.id
_entity.type
_entity.pdbx_description
1 polymer ?
#
loop_
_entity_poly.entity_id
_entity_poly.type
_entity_poly.pdbx_seq_one_letter_code
_entity_poly.pdbx_strand_id
1 'polypeptide(L)' 'PAFLSLNSTVPLKNLIFESLNKHFNGIEFRERNAGHKIDDQMQDQGFNINVFTDEEGFVCGGNELNAGTWMDKRG' A
#
# COMPACT_ATOMS: atom_id res chain seq x y z
N PRO A 1 1.59 11.41 15.17
CA PRO A 1 2.82 10.71 14.71
C PRO A 1 3.72 11.67 13.94
N ALA A 2 4.97 11.83 14.39
CA ALA A 2 5.91 12.79 13.81
C ALA A 2 6.07 12.52 12.32
N PHE A 3 5.64 13.48 11.49
CA PHE A 3 6.02 13.53 10.09
C PHE A 3 7.55 13.47 10.03
N LEU A 4 8.08 12.44 9.36
CA LEU A 4 9.51 12.31 9.09
C LEU A 4 9.95 13.61 8.42
N SER A 5 10.81 14.36 9.11
CA SER A 5 11.51 15.50 8.55
C SER A 5 12.18 15.05 7.25
N LEU A 6 11.99 15.80 6.17
CA LEU A 6 12.48 15.47 4.82
C LEU A 6 13.99 15.18 4.73
N ASN A 7 14.76 15.42 5.81
CA ASN A 7 16.21 15.23 5.87
C ASN A 7 16.69 14.40 7.09
N SER A 8 15.83 13.60 7.75
CA SER A 8 16.25 12.80 8.91
C SER A 8 16.61 11.35 8.55
N THR A 9 17.82 10.92 8.91
CA THR A 9 18.21 9.50 8.87
C THR A 9 17.31 8.68 9.78
N VAL A 10 16.68 7.64 9.23
CA VAL A 10 15.83 6.72 10.00
C VAL A 10 16.61 5.42 10.25
N PRO A 11 16.76 4.96 11.51
CA PRO A 11 17.32 3.65 11.79
C PRO A 11 16.49 2.54 11.14
N LEU A 12 17.16 1.56 10.51
CA LEU A 12 16.50 0.44 9.82
C LEU A 12 15.45 -0.28 10.70
N LYS A 13 15.75 -0.49 11.98
CA LYS A 13 14.83 -1.11 12.95
C LYS A 13 13.49 -0.37 13.06
N ASN A 14 13.50 0.96 12.94
CA ASN A 14 12.31 1.78 13.03
C ASN A 14 11.44 1.61 11.78
N LEU A 15 12.07 1.55 10.59
CA LEU A 15 11.37 1.29 9.34
C LEU A 15 10.72 -0.10 9.32
N ILE A 16 11.45 -1.13 9.77
CA ILE A 16 10.90 -2.49 9.87
C ILE A 16 9.68 -2.50 10.81
N PHE A 17 9.81 -1.89 12.00
CA PHE A 17 8.70 -1.82 12.95
C PHE A 17 7.52 -1.01 12.41
N GLU A 18 7.77 0.10 11.71
CA GLU A 18 6.74 0.91 11.09
C GLU A 18 5.99 0.13 10.00
N SER A 19 6.70 -0.59 9.13
CA SER A 19 6.09 -1.45 8.11
C SER A 19 5.18 -2.50 8.75
N LEU A 20 5.66 -3.23 9.76
CA LEU A 20 4.87 -4.23 10.47
C LEU A 20 3.64 -3.61 11.16
N ASN A 21 3.84 -2.51 11.89
CA ASN A 21 2.77 -1.83 12.60
C ASN A 21 1.70 -1.25 11.66
N LYS A 22 2.09 -0.76 10.48
CA LYS A 22 1.13 -0.31 9.46
C LYS A 22 0.30 -1.45 8.90
N HIS A 23 0.91 -2.58 8.55
CA HIS A 23 0.15 -3.75 8.07
C HIS A 23 -0.80 -4.29 9.14
N PHE A 24 -0.35 -4.31 10.41
CA PHE A 24 -1.17 -4.75 11.53
C PHE A 24 -2.39 -3.84 11.76
N ASN A 25 -2.20 -2.51 11.71
CA ASN A 25 -3.30 -1.54 11.91
C ASN A 25 -4.17 -1.33 10.67
N GLY A 26 -3.79 -1.89 9.52
CA GLY A 26 -4.43 -1.64 8.24
C GLY A 26 -3.82 -0.44 7.48
N ILE A 27 -3.80 -0.58 6.16
CA ILE A 27 -3.31 0.41 5.20
C ILE A 27 -4.42 0.63 4.17
N GLU A 28 -4.96 1.84 4.13
CA GLU A 28 -5.97 2.25 3.15
C GLU A 28 -5.53 3.58 2.52
N PHE A 29 -5.37 3.58 1.20
CA PHE A 29 -5.02 4.81 0.48
C PHE A 29 -5.45 4.73 -0.98
N ARG A 30 -5.56 5.92 -1.59
CA ARG A 30 -5.64 6.07 -3.04
C ARG A 30 -4.25 6.42 -3.58
N GLU A 31 -3.82 5.76 -4.65
CA GLU A 31 -2.53 6.04 -5.27
C GLU A 31 -2.39 7.52 -5.64
N ARG A 32 -1.21 8.07 -5.34
CA ARG A 32 -0.96 9.50 -5.50
C ARG A 32 -1.00 9.89 -6.98
N ASN A 33 -1.85 10.86 -7.31
CA ASN A 33 -2.13 11.35 -8.67
C ASN A 33 -2.91 10.36 -9.57
N ALA A 34 -3.66 9.42 -8.96
CA ALA A 34 -4.52 8.46 -9.64
C ALA A 34 -5.23 9.00 -10.89
N GLY A 35 -5.24 8.18 -11.94
CA GLY A 35 -5.81 8.48 -13.25
C GLY A 35 -4.87 8.07 -14.39
N HIS A 36 -5.33 8.28 -15.62
CA HIS A 36 -4.64 7.82 -16.85
C HIS A 36 -3.17 8.26 -16.96
N LYS A 37 -2.79 9.40 -16.37
CA LYS A 37 -1.39 9.84 -16.38
C LYS A 37 -0.42 8.89 -15.65
N ILE A 38 -0.91 8.04 -14.76
CA ILE A 38 -0.11 7.05 -14.04
C ILE A 38 -0.21 5.68 -14.71
N ASP A 39 -1.43 5.26 -15.00
CA ASP A 39 -1.72 3.97 -15.61
C ASP A 39 -2.96 4.15 -16.52
N ASP A 40 -2.73 4.03 -17.83
CA ASP A 40 -3.75 4.21 -18.85
C ASP A 40 -4.79 3.06 -18.87
N GLN A 41 -4.45 1.89 -18.32
CA GLN A 41 -5.28 0.68 -18.33
C GLN A 41 -5.99 0.42 -16.99
N MET A 42 -5.52 1.03 -15.89
CA MET A 42 -6.16 0.88 -14.59
C MET A 42 -7.51 1.61 -14.53
N GLN A 43 -8.53 0.87 -14.11
CA GLN A 43 -9.83 1.44 -13.78
C GLN A 43 -9.75 2.31 -12.52
N ASP A 44 -10.63 3.32 -12.39
CA ASP A 44 -10.60 4.30 -11.30
C ASP A 44 -10.58 3.68 -9.89
N GLN A 45 -11.32 2.58 -9.71
CA GLN A 45 -11.38 1.83 -8.46
C GLN A 45 -10.10 1.06 -8.15
N GLY A 46 -9.33 0.70 -9.19
CA GLY A 46 -8.03 0.04 -9.04
C GLY A 46 -7.00 0.91 -8.33
N PHE A 47 -7.13 2.24 -8.40
CA PHE A 47 -6.24 3.13 -7.67
C PHE A 47 -6.49 3.16 -6.15
N ASN A 48 -7.57 2.55 -5.67
CA ASN A 48 -7.87 2.45 -4.24
C ASN A 48 -7.32 1.13 -3.69
N ILE A 49 -6.30 1.21 -2.83
CA ILE A 49 -5.60 0.07 -2.25
C ILE A 49 -6.01 -0.08 -0.78
N ASN A 50 -6.32 -1.31 -0.41
CA ASN A 50 -6.58 -1.70 0.97
C ASN A 50 -5.73 -2.94 1.32
N VAL A 51 -5.09 -2.92 2.48
CA VAL A 51 -4.34 -4.04 3.05
C VAL A 51 -4.68 -4.11 4.54
N PHE A 52 -5.05 -5.29 5.03
CA PHE A 52 -5.48 -5.51 6.41
C PHE A 52 -4.95 -6.84 6.94
N THR A 53 -4.97 -7.00 8.25
CA THR A 53 -4.69 -8.28 8.91
C THR A 53 -6.02 -8.92 9.30
N ASP A 54 -6.26 -10.18 8.92
CA ASP A 54 -7.47 -10.91 9.31
C ASP A 54 -7.42 -11.40 10.76
N GLU A 55 -8.49 -12.07 11.21
CA GLU A 55 -8.61 -12.55 12.59
C GLU A 55 -7.60 -13.67 12.91
N GLU A 56 -7.13 -14.38 11.88
CA GLU A 56 -6.11 -15.41 11.96
C GLU A 56 -4.68 -14.85 11.96
N GLY A 57 -4.50 -13.56 11.70
CA GLY A 57 -3.21 -12.88 11.70
C GLY A 57 -2.48 -12.87 10.36
N PHE A 58 -3.15 -13.23 9.26
CA PHE A 58 -2.60 -13.15 7.91
C PHE A 58 -2.86 -11.79 7.27
N VAL A 59 -1.92 -11.35 6.44
CA VAL A 59 -2.05 -10.14 5.64
C VAL A 59 -2.90 -10.44 4.41
N CYS A 60 -4.06 -9.78 4.32
CA CYS A 60 -4.97 -9.78 3.19
C CYS A 60 -4.95 -8.40 2.51
N GLY A 61 -5.24 -8.31 1.21
CA GLY A 61 -5.30 -7.01 0.56
C GLY A 61 -5.51 -7.04 -0.95
N GLY A 62 -5.61 -5.84 -1.50
CA GLY A 62 -5.96 -5.60 -2.90
C GLY A 62 -7.46 -5.73 -3.17
N ASN A 63 -7.81 -5.69 -4.45
CA ASN A 63 -9.13 -5.99 -4.99
C ASN A 63 -8.98 -6.64 -6.38
N GLU A 64 -10.09 -7.05 -6.99
CA GLU A 64 -10.10 -7.69 -8.32
C GLU A 64 -9.52 -6.80 -9.44
N LEU A 65 -9.49 -5.48 -9.20
CA LEU A 65 -8.92 -4.46 -10.06
C LEU A 65 -7.53 -4.04 -9.57
N ASN A 66 -6.83 -4.85 -8.79
CA ASN A 66 -5.43 -4.64 -8.43
C ASN A 66 -4.54 -5.77 -8.97
N ALA A 67 -3.25 -5.51 -9.01
CA ALA A 67 -2.23 -6.51 -9.31
C ALA A 67 -0.96 -6.25 -8.49
N GLY A 68 -1.13 -6.04 -7.17
CA GLY A 68 -0.04 -5.66 -6.24
C GLY A 68 0.93 -6.79 -5.88
N THR A 69 0.86 -7.94 -6.56
CA THR A 69 1.82 -9.04 -6.41
C THR A 69 2.86 -8.97 -7.52
N TRP A 70 3.85 -9.86 -7.51
CA TRP A 70 4.78 -9.97 -8.64
C TRP A 70 4.13 -10.50 -9.93
N MET A 71 2.95 -11.12 -9.85
CA MET A 71 2.15 -11.56 -11.00
C MET A 71 1.25 -10.40 -11.45
N ASP A 72 1.85 -9.33 -11.97
CA ASP A 72 1.24 -8.01 -12.12
C ASP A 72 0.65 -7.73 -13.52
N LYS A 73 0.60 -8.73 -14.40
CA LYS A 73 0.14 -8.51 -15.78
C LYS A 73 -1.35 -8.15 -15.81
N ARG A 74 -1.61 -6.90 -16.15
CA ARG A 74 -2.93 -6.36 -16.49
C ARG A 74 -3.25 -6.65 -17.96
N GLY A 75 -4.47 -7.12 -18.21
CA GLY A 75 -5.02 -7.43 -19.54
C GLY A 75 -5.52 -6.19 -20.26
#